data_AF-A0A6N3EIN7-F1
#
_entry.id   AF-A0A6N3EIN7-F1
#
_cell.length_a   1.000
_cell.length_b   1.000
_cell.length_c   1.000
_cell.angle_alpha   90.00
_cell.angle_beta   90.00
_cell.angle_gamma   90.00
#
_symmetry.space_group_name_H-M   'P 1'
#
loop_
_entity.id
_entity.type
_entity.pdbx_description
1 polymer ?
#
loop_
_entity_poly.entity_id
_entity_poly.type
_entity_poly.pdbx_seq_one_letter_code
_entity_poly.pdbx_strand_id
1 'polypeptide(L)'
;MLVTIPPKMSVSKFMGISKGKSSLMIFDRFANLKYKYGNRHFWCRGYYVDTVGRDKTAIAKYIQNPIQEDQIAEQISMKEDIDLFTGSQSKK
;
A
#
# COMPACT_ATOMS: atom_id res chain seq x y z
N MET A 1 -2.46 -6.68 3.49
CA MET A 1 -1.88 -6.46 4.84
C MET A 1 -2.60 -7.38 5.82
N LEU A 2 -1.88 -8.11 6.67
CA LEU A 2 -2.47 -8.93 7.73
C LEU A 2 -2.14 -8.29 9.09
N VAL A 3 -3.15 -7.88 9.86
CA VAL A 3 -2.96 -7.10 11.10
C VAL A 3 -3.83 -7.66 12.21
N THR A 4 -3.28 -7.69 13.43
CA THR A 4 -4.05 -7.92 14.64
C THR A 4 -4.40 -6.58 15.28
N ILE A 5 -5.67 -6.22 15.32
CA ILE A 5 -6.17 -4.98 15.91
C ILE A 5 -6.85 -5.32 17.25
N PRO A 6 -6.54 -4.61 18.35
CA PRO A 6 -7.27 -4.79 19.60
C PRO A 6 -8.76 -4.52 19.44
N PRO A 7 -9.67 -5.30 20.04
CA PRO A 7 -11.11 -5.14 19.84
C PRO A 7 -11.65 -3.80 20.37
N LYS A 8 -10.91 -3.15 21.29
CA LYS A 8 -11.22 -1.81 21.80
C LYS A 8 -10.99 -0.69 20.77
N MET A 9 -10.26 -0.97 19.69
CA MET A 9 -9.94 -0.02 18.64
C MET A 9 -10.76 -0.33 17.40
N SER A 10 -11.47 0.68 16.87
CA SER A 10 -12.19 0.50 15.61
C SER A 10 -11.21 0.36 14.44
N VAL A 11 -11.59 -0.48 13.48
CA VAL A 11 -10.86 -0.67 12.22
C VAL A 11 -10.69 0.66 11.48
N SER A 12 -11.73 1.50 11.48
CA SER A 12 -11.69 2.83 10.85
C SER A 12 -10.63 3.75 11.47
N LYS A 13 -10.49 3.72 12.80
CA LYS A 13 -9.47 4.50 13.52
C LYS A 13 -8.07 4.00 13.18
N PHE A 14 -7.86 2.68 13.17
CA PHE A 14 -6.60 2.09 12.77
C PHE A 14 -6.21 2.46 11.34
N MET A 15 -7.14 2.35 10.38
CA MET A 15 -6.90 2.69 8.99
C MET A 15 -6.64 4.18 8.78
N GLY A 16 -7.35 5.05 9.51
CA GLY A 16 -7.11 6.50 9.46
C GLY A 16 -5.69 6.86 9.89
N ILE A 17 -5.20 6.27 10.99
CA ILE A 17 -3.83 6.47 11.47
C ILE A 17 -2.82 5.90 10.47
N SER A 18 -3.01 4.65 10.05
CA SER A 18 -2.08 3.95 9.15
C SER A 18 -1.93 4.68 7.82
N LYS A 19 -3.04 5.08 7.19
CA LYS A 19 -3.02 5.82 5.92
C LYS A 19 -2.49 7.24 6.08
N GLY A 20 -2.86 7.93 7.16
CA GLY A 20 -2.41 9.31 7.41
C GLY A 20 -0.92 9.41 7.70
N LYS A 21 -0.40 8.59 8.63
CA LYS A 21 1.01 8.61 9.03
C LYS A 21 1.93 8.10 7.92
N SER A 22 1.54 7.04 7.22
CA SER A 22 2.32 6.56 6.07
C SER A 22 2.41 7.61 4.96
N SER A 23 1.29 8.28 4.63
CA SER A 23 1.30 9.36 3.63
C SER A 23 2.26 10.48 4.02
N LEU A 24 2.29 10.87 5.29
CA LEU A 24 3.23 11.88 5.79
C LEU A 24 4.69 11.42 5.65
N MET A 25 5.01 10.20 6.10
CA MET A 25 6.35 9.63 6.02
C MET A 25 6.86 9.49 4.57
N ILE A 26 5.98 9.10 3.65
CA ILE A 26 6.31 8.97 2.23
C ILE A 26 6.63 10.33 1.62
N PHE A 27 5.81 11.35 1.87
CA PHE A 27 6.07 12.69 1.35
C PHE A 27 7.29 13.36 1.97
N ASP A 28 7.64 13.01 3.21
CA ASP A 28 8.85 13.50 3.88
C ASP A 28 10.11 12.85 3.31
N ARG A 29 10.08 11.53 3.09
CA ARG A 29 11.21 10.78 2.53
C ARG A 29 11.42 11.04 1.03
N PHE A 30 10.35 11.21 0.28
CA PHE A 30 10.38 11.32 -1.18
C PHE A 30 9.75 12.64 -1.63
N ALA A 31 10.53 13.72 -1.53
CA ALA A 31 10.07 15.06 -1.90
C ALA A 31 9.56 15.16 -3.35
N ASN A 32 10.08 14.33 -4.26
CA ASN A 32 9.65 14.29 -5.67
C ASN A 32 8.15 13.92 -5.80
N LEU A 33 7.66 13.02 -4.94
CA LEU A 33 6.25 12.62 -4.92
C LEU A 33 5.33 13.77 -4.47
N LYS A 34 5.83 14.70 -3.65
CA LYS A 34 5.06 15.88 -3.21
C LYS A 34 4.70 16.81 -4.36
N TYR A 35 5.56 16.90 -5.38
CA TYR A 35 5.30 17.72 -6.57
C TYR A 35 4.33 17.06 -7.55
N LYS A 36 4.42 15.73 -7.73
CA LYS A 36 3.49 14.97 -8.61
C LYS A 36 2.08 14.88 -8.00
N TYR A 37 1.98 14.68 -6.67
CA TYR A 37 0.72 14.62 -5.94
C TYR A 37 0.42 15.96 -5.25
N GLY A 38 0.26 17.04 -6.02
CA GLY A 38 0.08 18.41 -5.52
C GLY A 38 -1.02 18.61 -4.46
N ASN A 39 -2.01 17.71 -4.40
CA ASN A 39 -3.09 17.71 -3.40
C ASN A 39 -2.74 16.90 -2.12
N ARG A 40 -1.53 16.36 -2.00
CA ARG A 40 -1.01 15.55 -0.88
C ARG A 40 -1.90 14.36 -0.49
N HIS A 41 -2.67 13.83 -1.43
CA HIS A 41 -3.44 12.60 -1.26
C HIS A 41 -2.65 11.43 -1.85
N PHE A 42 -2.00 10.66 -0.98
CA PHE A 42 -1.26 9.47 -1.42
C PHE A 42 -2.17 8.23 -1.56
N TRP A 43 -3.13 8.07 -0.66
CA TRP A 43 -4.05 6.93 -0.65
C TRP A 43 -5.44 7.33 -1.16
N CYS A 44 -6.15 6.39 -1.80
CA CYS A 44 -7.57 6.53 -2.14
C CYS A 44 -8.43 6.71 -0.86
N ARG A 45 -9.63 7.31 -0.98
CA ARG A 45 -10.51 7.56 0.18
C ARG A 45 -10.99 6.27 0.86
N GLY A 46 -11.31 5.24 0.09
CA GLY A 46 -11.82 3.96 0.59
C GLY A 46 -10.74 3.03 1.17
N TYR A 47 -11.19 1.95 1.81
CA TYR A 47 -10.38 0.80 2.19
C TYR A 47 -11.28 -0.44 2.27
N TYR A 48 -10.71 -1.60 1.97
CA TYR A 48 -11.38 -2.90 2.10
C TYR A 48 -10.78 -3.65 3.30
N VAL A 49 -11.64 -4.25 4.11
CA VAL A 49 -11.25 -5.06 5.28
C VAL A 49 -12.14 -6.29 5.33
N ASP A 50 -11.51 -7.43 5.53
CA ASP A 50 -12.18 -8.69 5.82
C ASP A 50 -11.63 -9.29 7.12
N THR A 51 -12.48 -9.99 7.86
CA THR A 51 -12.12 -10.60 9.13
C THR A 51 -11.57 -12.01 8.91
N VAL A 52 -10.35 -12.23 9.37
CA VAL A 52 -9.68 -13.52 9.26
C VAL A 52 -9.90 -14.38 10.49
N GLY A 53 -10.46 -15.56 10.27
CA GLY A 53 -10.71 -16.58 11.29
C GLY A 53 -9.53 -17.51 11.54
N ARG A 54 -9.74 -18.81 11.31
CA ARG A 54 -8.85 -19.90 11.74
C ARG A 54 -7.59 -20.05 10.86
N ASP A 55 -7.71 -19.78 9.56
CA ASP A 55 -6.66 -20.08 8.56
C ASP A 55 -5.70 -18.90 8.32
N LYS A 56 -5.20 -18.30 9.41
CA LYS A 56 -4.27 -17.16 9.35
C LYS A 56 -2.95 -17.50 8.65
N THR A 57 -2.48 -18.73 8.81
CA THR A 57 -1.19 -19.19 8.29
C THR A 57 -1.19 -19.31 6.77
N ALA A 58 -2.27 -19.84 6.19
CA ALA A 58 -2.44 -19.92 4.73
C ALA A 58 -2.52 -18.52 4.11
N ILE A 59 -3.30 -17.63 4.73
CA ILE A 59 -3.48 -16.26 4.24
C ILE A 59 -2.19 -15.45 4.37
N ALA A 60 -1.44 -15.64 5.45
CA ALA A 60 -0.13 -15.01 5.60
C ALA A 60 0.85 -15.46 4.50
N LYS A 61 0.90 -16.77 4.21
CA LYS A 61 1.73 -17.31 3.13
C LYS A 61 1.30 -16.78 1.76
N TYR A 62 0.00 -16.68 1.51
CA TYR A 62 -0.53 -16.11 0.28
C TYR A 62 -0.12 -14.65 0.09
N ILE A 63 -0.21 -13.82 1.15
CA ILE A 63 0.18 -12.40 1.10
C ILE A 63 1.70 -12.24 0.89
N GLN A 64 2.52 -13.15 1.42
CA GLN A 64 3.98 -13.10 1.26
C GLN A 64 4.45 -13.54 -0.13
N ASN A 65 3.77 -14.52 -0.72
CA ASN A 65 4.12 -15.08 -2.01
C ASN A 65 2.98 -14.83 -3.02
N PRO A 66 2.82 -13.58 -3.51
CA PRO A 66 1.90 -13.32 -4.60
C PRO A 66 2.29 -14.17 -5.82
N ILE A 67 1.31 -14.78 -6.47
CA ILE A 67 1.51 -15.66 -7.62
C ILE A 67 2.10 -14.82 -8.76
N GLN A 68 2.91 -15.43 -9.63
CA GLN A 68 3.52 -14.75 -10.78
C GLN A 68 2.48 -14.02 -11.66
N GLU A 69 1.27 -14.56 -11.77
CA GLU A 69 0.16 -13.94 -12.52
C GLU A 69 -0.27 -12.58 -11.92
N ASP A 70 -0.35 -12.47 -10.58
CA ASP A 70 -0.67 -11.21 -9.90
C ASP A 70 0.47 -10.19 -10.07
N GLN A 71 1.73 -10.64 -10.02
CA GLN A 71 2.90 -9.78 -10.26
C GLN A 71 2.89 -9.22 -11.69
N ILE A 72 2.56 -10.06 -12.67
CA ILE A 72 2.47 -9.67 -14.08
C ILE A 72 1.32 -8.68 -14.28
N ALA A 73 0.15 -8.92 -13.68
CA ALA A 73 -1.00 -8.02 -13.75
C ALA A 73 -0.73 -6.64 -13.14
N GLU A 74 -0.07 -6.58 -11.97
CA GLU A 74 0.37 -5.33 -11.36
C GLU A 74 1.39 -4.58 -12.23
N GLN A 75 2.34 -5.30 -12.84
CA GLN A 75 3.36 -4.73 -13.72
C GLN A 75 2.78 -4.20 -15.05
N ILE A 76 1.71 -4.82 -15.57
CA ILE A 76 0.99 -4.34 -16.75
C ILE A 76 0.21 -3.05 -16.44
N SER A 77 -0.34 -2.94 -15.22
CA SER A 77 -1.10 -1.77 -14.76
C SER A 77 -0.18 -0.56 -14.46
N MET A 78 1.08 -0.80 -14.08
CA MET A 78 2.07 0.23 -13.73
C MET A 78 3.23 0.36 -14.72
N LYS A 79 2.96 0.49 -16.03
CA LYS A 79 3.98 1.02 -16.95
C LYS A 79 4.09 2.54 -16.81
N GLU A 80 4.60 3.01 -15.68
CA GLU A 80 5.22 4.33 -15.61
C GLU A 80 6.71 4.18 -15.94
N ASP A 81 7.22 4.91 -16.94
CA ASP A 81 8.62 4.83 -17.40
C ASP A 81 9.65 5.30 -16.35
N ILE A 82 9.19 5.79 -15.20
CA ILE A 82 9.97 6.42 -14.13
C ILE A 82 9.55 5.82 -12.80
N ASP A 83 10.52 5.34 -12.01
CA ASP A 83 10.26 4.87 -10.64
C ASP A 83 9.76 6.04 -9.77
N LEU A 84 8.54 5.91 -9.27
CA LEU A 84 7.83 6.91 -8.47
C LEU A 84 8.57 7.30 -7.17
N PHE A 85 9.40 6.41 -6.61
CA PHE A 85 10.07 6.65 -5.34
C PHE A 85 11.51 7.12 -5.53
N THR A 86 12.25 6.52 -6.46
CA THR A 86 13.65 6.92 -6.70
C THR A 86 13.82 7.97 -7.79
N GLY A 87 12.82 8.20 -8.63
CA GLY A 87 12.92 9.08 -9.80
C GLY A 87 13.89 8.56 -10.87
N SER A 88 14.38 7.33 -10.72
CA SER A 88 15.26 6.71 -11.72
C SER A 88 14.43 6.27 -12.93
N GLN A 89 14.96 6.50 -14.13
CA GLN A 89 14.36 5.94 -15.33
C GLN A 89 14.61 4.43 -15.33
N SER A 90 13.55 3.65 -15.52
CA SER A 90 13.68 2.22 -15.73
C SER A 90 14.44 2.01 -17.04
N LYS A 91 15.68 1.54 -16.97
CA LYS A 91 16.44 1.20 -18.18
C LYS A 91 15.73 0.02 -18.86
N LYS A 92 15.24 0.27 -20.07
CA LYS A 92 14.79 -0.77 -21.02
C LYS A 92 15.83 -1.87 -21.18
#